data_AF-A0A661PHR9-F1
#
_entry.id   AF-A0A661PHR9-F1
#
_cell.length_a   1.000
_cell.length_b   1.000
_cell.length_c   1.000
_cell.angle_alpha   90.00
_cell.angle_beta   90.00
_cell.angle_gamma   90.00
#
_symmetry.space_group_name_H-M   'P 1'
#
loop_
_entity.id
_entity.type
_entity.pdbx_description
1 polymer ?
#
loop_
_entity_poly.entity_id
_entity_poly.type
_entity_poly.pdbx_seq_one_letter_code
_entity_poly.pdbx_strand_id
1 'polypeptide(L)'
;MYFRVVSLVLVTLCLTWPAALWAQDRAAALFDQGLADMLAGKYDTGCPALEESYRLEPMAGALFTLAECEAQWGKSPAALEHYEQFVASLTEMQQAQRVKHEPR
;
A
#
# COMPACT_ATOMS: atom_id res chain seq x y z
N MET A 1 -0.64 -7.90 53.08
CA MET A 1 0.50 -7.51 52.20
C MET A 1 0.48 -8.20 50.82
N TYR A 2 -0.70 -8.52 50.25
CA TYR A 2 -0.86 -9.13 48.91
C TYR A 2 -1.75 -8.31 47.96
N PHE A 3 -2.39 -7.25 48.46
CA PHE A 3 -3.39 -6.47 47.72
C PHE A 3 -2.81 -5.34 46.85
N ARG A 4 -1.48 -5.17 46.81
CA ARG A 4 -0.80 -4.16 45.98
C ARG A 4 -0.36 -4.68 44.60
N VAL A 5 -0.39 -5.99 44.38
CA VAL A 5 0.16 -6.61 43.15
C VAL A 5 -0.90 -6.81 42.07
N VAL A 6 -2.18 -6.92 42.45
CA VAL A 6 -3.28 -7.17 41.49
C VAL A 6 -3.67 -5.91 40.70
N SER A 7 -3.36 -4.71 41.20
CA SER A 7 -3.80 -3.46 40.58
C SER A 7 -2.92 -2.97 39.43
N LEU A 8 -1.74 -3.56 39.21
CA LEU A 8 -0.74 -3.02 38.27
C LEU A 8 -0.68 -3.75 36.91
N VAL A 9 -1.49 -4.80 36.71
CA VAL A 9 -1.42 -5.63 35.49
C VAL A 9 -2.53 -5.31 34.49
N LEU A 10 -3.55 -4.51 34.85
CA LEU A 10 -4.70 -4.24 33.97
C LEU A 10 -4.60 -2.94 33.12
N VAL A 11 -3.58 -2.11 33.32
CA VAL A 11 -3.47 -0.78 32.65
C VAL A 11 -2.39 -0.77 31.54
N THR A 12 -1.77 -1.91 31.26
CA THR A 12 -0.71 -2.04 30.23
C THR A 12 -1.20 -2.60 28.89
N LEU A 13 -2.53 -2.67 28.65
CA LEU A 13 -3.11 -3.25 27.44
C LEU A 13 -3.83 -2.23 26.51
N CYS A 14 -3.48 -0.94 26.55
CA CYS A 14 -4.07 0.09 25.68
C CYS A 14 -3.06 0.82 24.76
N LEU A 15 -1.79 0.38 24.69
CA LEU A 15 -0.81 0.96 23.74
C LEU A 15 -0.72 0.21 22.41
N THR A 16 -1.74 -0.57 22.04
CA THR A 16 -1.85 -1.11 20.67
C THR A 16 -2.33 -0.01 19.72
N TRP A 17 -1.39 0.84 19.33
CA TRP A 17 -1.56 2.03 18.50
C TRP A 17 -2.36 1.72 17.21
N PRO A 18 -3.52 2.36 16.97
CA PRO A 18 -4.31 2.15 15.75
C PRO A 18 -3.80 2.96 14.54
N ALA A 19 -2.51 3.33 14.49
CA ALA A 19 -1.96 4.20 13.44
C ALA A 19 -2.07 3.59 12.02
N ALA A 20 -2.10 2.25 11.93
CA ALA A 20 -2.25 1.54 10.65
C ALA A 20 -3.62 1.79 9.99
N LEU A 21 -4.69 1.92 10.79
CA LEU A 21 -6.04 2.06 10.26
C LEU A 21 -6.27 3.41 9.55
N TRP A 22 -5.68 4.49 10.08
CA TRP A 22 -5.78 5.81 9.45
C TRP A 22 -4.93 5.96 8.18
N ALA A 23 -3.79 5.26 8.11
CA ALA A 23 -2.99 5.22 6.89
C ALA A 23 -3.74 4.49 5.76
N GLN A 24 -4.43 3.39 6.09
CA GLN A 24 -5.31 2.64 5.19
C GLN A 24 -6.41 3.51 4.59
N ASP A 25 -7.19 4.18 5.45
CA ASP A 25 -8.29 5.03 4.98
C ASP A 25 -7.79 6.16 4.06
N ARG A 26 -6.62 6.73 4.38
CA ARG A 26 -6.02 7.79 3.58
C ARG A 26 -5.47 7.28 2.24
N ALA A 27 -4.80 6.13 2.22
CA ALA A 27 -4.27 5.53 1.00
C ALA A 27 -5.38 5.17 0.02
N ALA A 28 -6.49 4.60 0.52
CA ALA A 28 -7.66 4.29 -0.30
C ALA A 28 -8.29 5.57 -0.90
N ALA A 29 -8.47 6.61 -0.09
CA ALA A 29 -9.03 7.88 -0.59
C ALA A 29 -8.14 8.53 -1.68
N LEU A 30 -6.82 8.47 -1.50
CA LEU A 30 -5.87 8.95 -2.51
C LEU A 30 -5.86 8.09 -3.77
N PHE A 31 -6.02 6.78 -3.64
CA PHE A 31 -6.15 5.87 -4.77
C PHE A 31 -7.40 6.21 -5.59
N ASP A 32 -8.55 6.31 -4.94
CA ASP A 32 -9.83 6.61 -5.60
C ASP A 32 -9.78 7.96 -6.32
N GLN A 33 -9.22 8.99 -5.67
CA GLN A 33 -9.01 10.29 -6.28
C GLN A 33 -8.08 10.19 -7.48
N GLY A 34 -6.92 9.55 -7.31
CA GLY A 34 -5.88 9.45 -8.33
C GLY A 34 -6.35 8.69 -9.57
N LEU A 35 -7.09 7.59 -9.36
CA LEU A 35 -7.72 6.81 -10.41
C LEU A 35 -8.77 7.64 -11.17
N ALA A 36 -9.63 8.36 -10.46
CA ALA A 36 -10.64 9.21 -11.09
C ALA A 36 -10.01 10.32 -11.94
N ASP A 37 -8.96 10.97 -11.44
CA ASP A 37 -8.26 12.03 -12.16
C ASP A 37 -7.49 11.48 -13.36
N MET A 38 -6.81 10.33 -13.24
CA MET A 38 -6.17 9.63 -14.36
C MET A 38 -7.16 9.31 -15.46
N LEU A 39 -8.31 8.72 -15.12
CA LEU A 39 -9.37 8.40 -16.08
C LEU A 39 -10.00 9.64 -16.73
N ALA A 40 -9.94 10.79 -16.05
CA ALA A 40 -10.33 12.08 -16.59
C ALA A 40 -9.22 12.78 -17.41
N GLY A 41 -8.05 12.16 -17.57
CA GLY A 41 -6.90 12.72 -18.28
C GLY A 41 -6.13 13.79 -17.50
N LYS A 42 -6.41 13.95 -16.20
CA LYS A 42 -5.74 14.90 -15.31
C LYS A 42 -4.53 14.25 -14.64
N TYR A 43 -3.54 13.92 -15.44
CA TYR A 43 -2.38 13.16 -14.96
C TYR A 43 -1.53 13.92 -13.94
N ASP A 44 -1.56 15.26 -13.98
CA ASP A 44 -0.85 16.16 -13.07
C ASP A 44 -1.35 16.11 -11.63
N THR A 45 -2.63 15.76 -11.42
CA THR A 45 -3.19 15.49 -10.10
C THR A 45 -3.32 14.00 -9.81
N GLY A 46 -3.62 13.21 -10.85
CA GLY A 46 -3.86 11.77 -10.75
C GLY A 46 -2.63 10.97 -10.31
N CYS A 47 -1.51 11.10 -11.04
CA CYS A 47 -0.35 10.26 -10.78
C CYS A 47 0.30 10.55 -9.42
N PRO A 48 0.45 11.82 -8.96
CA PRO A 48 0.94 12.10 -7.62
C PRO A 48 0.04 11.55 -6.49
N ALA A 49 -1.28 11.51 -6.69
CA ALA A 49 -2.19 10.91 -5.71
C ALA A 49 -2.03 9.38 -5.64
N LEU A 50 -1.86 8.72 -6.79
CA LEU A 50 -1.56 7.28 -6.87
C LEU A 50 -0.19 6.95 -6.25
N GLU A 51 0.82 7.78 -6.47
CA GLU A 51 2.14 7.65 -5.87
C GLU A 51 2.07 7.74 -4.33
N GLU A 52 1.38 8.75 -3.80
CA GLU A 52 1.20 8.89 -2.36
C GLU A 52 0.38 7.73 -1.78
N SER A 53 -0.65 7.26 -2.48
CA SER A 53 -1.41 6.06 -2.09
C SER A 53 -0.49 4.85 -1.96
N TYR A 54 0.33 4.57 -2.98
CA TYR A 54 1.30 3.47 -2.96
C TYR A 54 2.36 3.64 -1.85
N ARG A 55 2.82 4.87 -1.61
CA ARG A 55 3.80 5.15 -0.54
C ARG A 55 3.23 4.87 0.85
N LEU A 56 1.94 5.16 1.07
CA LEU A 56 1.25 4.87 2.32
C LEU A 56 0.97 3.37 2.45
N GLU A 57 0.51 2.74 1.37
CA GLU A 57 0.20 1.32 1.31
C GLU A 57 0.75 0.68 0.04
N PRO A 58 1.89 -0.03 0.13
CA PRO A 58 2.60 -0.61 -1.02
C PRO A 58 1.89 -1.82 -1.65
N MET A 59 0.68 -1.62 -2.17
CA MET A 59 -0.08 -2.65 -2.85
C MET A 59 0.33 -2.75 -4.31
N ALA A 60 0.54 -3.98 -4.81
CA ALA A 60 0.90 -4.24 -6.19
C ALA A 60 -0.10 -3.62 -7.19
N GLY A 61 -1.40 -3.62 -6.86
CA GLY A 61 -2.44 -2.98 -7.69
C GLY A 61 -2.30 -1.44 -7.76
N ALA A 62 -1.91 -0.79 -6.66
CA ALA A 62 -1.65 0.65 -6.65
C ALA A 62 -0.42 1.00 -7.49
N LEU A 63 0.65 0.21 -7.37
CA LEU A 63 1.86 0.36 -8.18
C LEU A 63 1.60 0.21 -9.68
N PHE A 64 0.83 -0.80 -10.07
CA PHE A 64 0.43 -0.99 -11.47
C PHE A 64 -0.39 0.21 -11.98
N THR A 65 -1.33 0.70 -11.17
CA THR A 65 -2.16 1.85 -11.55
C THR A 65 -1.34 3.14 -11.68
N LEU A 66 -0.33 3.35 -10.83
CA LEU A 66 0.63 4.45 -10.98
C LEU A 66 1.39 4.35 -12.31
N ALA A 67 1.91 3.16 -12.63
CA ALA A 67 2.62 2.93 -13.88
C ALA A 67 1.72 3.21 -15.12
N GLU A 68 0.45 2.80 -15.08
CA GLU A 68 -0.53 3.10 -16.12
C GLU A 68 -0.78 4.62 -16.24
N CYS A 69 -0.91 5.32 -15.12
CA CYS A 69 -1.08 6.77 -15.10
C CYS A 69 0.09 7.48 -15.78
N GLU A 70 1.32 7.10 -15.43
CA GLU A 70 2.54 7.67 -16.00
C GLU A 70 2.68 7.34 -17.49
N ALA A 71 2.33 6.12 -17.90
CA ALA A 71 2.37 5.71 -19.31
C ALA A 71 1.39 6.55 -20.14
N GLN A 72 0.16 6.73 -19.67
CA GLN A 72 -0.86 7.52 -20.34
C GLN A 72 -0.50 9.03 -20.38
N TRP A 73 0.18 9.54 -19.37
CA TRP A 73 0.73 10.91 -19.38
C TRP A 73 1.88 11.09 -20.39
N GLY A 74 2.57 10.00 -20.75
CA GLY A 74 3.77 10.03 -21.59
C GLY A 74 5.09 10.06 -20.81
N LYS A 75 5.06 9.75 -19.51
CA LYS A 75 6.25 9.59 -18.66
C LYS A 75 6.79 8.16 -18.74
N SER A 76 7.09 7.69 -19.95
CA SER A 76 7.47 6.29 -20.21
C SER A 76 8.64 5.76 -19.36
N PRO A 77 9.70 6.53 -19.04
CA PRO A 77 10.77 6.02 -18.19
C PRO A 77 10.30 5.65 -16.77
N ALA A 78 9.49 6.51 -16.14
CA ALA A 78 8.95 6.25 -14.81
C ALA A 78 7.96 5.08 -14.83
N ALA A 79 7.09 5.05 -15.84
CA ALA A 79 6.15 3.95 -16.01
C ALA A 79 6.86 2.60 -16.14
N LEU A 80 7.93 2.53 -16.94
CA LEU A 80 8.72 1.31 -17.10
C LEU A 80 9.33 0.84 -15.78
N GLU A 81 9.92 1.76 -15.00
CA GLU A 81 10.48 1.43 -13.69
C GLU A 81 9.40 0.84 -12.76
N HIS A 82 8.23 1.47 -12.69
CA HIS A 82 7.14 0.97 -11.85
C HIS A 82 6.53 -0.35 -12.36
N TYR A 83 6.49 -0.60 -13.67
CA TYR A 83 6.09 -1.92 -14.21
C TYR A 83 7.09 -3.01 -13.84
N GLU A 84 8.40 -2.74 -13.93
CA GLU A 84 9.43 -3.69 -13.53
C GLU A 84 9.31 -4.04 -12.04
N GLN A 85 9.11 -3.03 -11.19
CA GLN A 85 8.84 -3.23 -9.77
C GLN A 85 7.55 -4.05 -9.54
N PHE A 86 6.49 -3.79 -10.29
CA PHE A 86 5.26 -4.57 -10.21
C PHE A 86 5.49 -6.04 -10.56
N VAL A 87 6.17 -6.34 -11.68
CA VAL A 87 6.48 -7.72 -12.07
C VAL A 87 7.37 -8.43 -11.03
N ALA A 88 8.34 -7.72 -10.45
CA ALA A 88 9.15 -8.24 -9.37
C ALA A 88 8.28 -8.63 -8.15
N SER A 89 7.35 -7.75 -7.73
CA SER A 89 6.45 -8.02 -6.61
C SER A 89 5.55 -9.25 -6.84
N LEU A 90 5.05 -9.45 -8.07
CA LEU A 90 4.26 -10.63 -8.41
C LEU A 90 5.08 -11.92 -8.31
N THR A 91 6.34 -11.85 -8.73
CA THR A 91 7.27 -12.99 -8.69
C THR A 91 7.55 -13.41 -7.25
N GLU A 92 7.81 -12.46 -6.37
CA GLU A 92 8.02 -12.70 -4.94
C GLU A 92 6.77 -13.32 -4.28
N MET A 93 5.58 -12.77 -4.55
CA MET A 93 4.32 -13.32 -4.04
C MET A 93 4.08 -14.76 -4.52
N GLN A 94 4.36 -15.05 -5.80
CA GLN A 94 4.24 -16.40 -6.34
C GLN A 94 5.18 -17.37 -5.62
N GLN A 95 6.43 -16.98 -5.39
CA GLN A 95 7.42 -17.81 -4.71
C GLN A 95 7.01 -18.10 -3.26
N ALA A 96 6.57 -17.07 -2.53
CA ALA A 96 6.07 -17.21 -1.17
C ALA A 96 4.86 -18.18 -1.11
N GLN A 97 3.98 -18.11 -2.10
CA GLN A 97 2.84 -19.02 -2.21
C GLN A 97 3.27 -20.47 -2.53
N ARG A 98 4.27 -20.67 -3.39
CA ARG A 98 4.79 -22.02 -3.73
C ARG A 98 5.39 -22.72 -2.52
N VAL A 99 6.22 -22.03 -1.75
CA VAL A 99 6.82 -22.58 -0.52
C VAL A 99 5.75 -23.01 0.49
N LYS A 100 4.63 -22.27 0.56
CA LYS A 100 3.50 -22.62 1.45
C LYS A 100 2.77 -23.91 1.03
N HIS A 101 2.83 -24.30 -0.24
CA HIS A 101 2.09 -25.43 -0.80
C HIS A 101 2.95 -26.66 -1.11
N GLU A 102 4.27 -26.59 -0.91
CA GLU A 102 5.13 -27.77 -1.04
C GLU A 102 4.80 -28.78 0.07
N PRO A 103 4.45 -30.04 -0.25
CA PRO A 103 4.17 -31.04 0.76
C PRO A 103 5.45 -31.32 1.56
N ARG A 104 5.36 -31.23 2.89
CA ARG A 104 6.45 -31.50 3.82
C ARG A 104 6.90 -32.96 3.76
#